data_AF-A0A661NMT3-F1
#
_entry.id   AF-A0A661NMT3-F1
#
_cell.length_a   1.000
_cell.length_b   1.000
_cell.length_c   1.000
_cell.angle_alpha   90.00
_cell.angle_beta   90.00
_cell.angle_gamma   90.00
#
_symmetry.space_group_name_H-M   'P 1'
#
loop_
_entity.id
_entity.type
_entity.pdbx_description
1 polymer ?
#
loop_
_entity_poly.entity_id
_entity_poly.type
_entity_poly.pdbx_seq_one_letter_code
_entity_poly.pdbx_strand_id
1 'polypeptide(L)'
;MAPASTGMGTPTAQAPTGPQKWLVVTTPMFEQSIKPLAERRRREGLVVTISTAKPAAAIGGETQPAYVLLVGDTQQGRESEPWHVATRWRKLYRWRSVQRQQFAADASWGDLDNDGTIDVPVGRIPVRTTKALDIIVSKIIAYEEAAPSLDDLRLPLWGGAAGYTPTMDRMATSVLLSTL
;
A
#
# COMPACT_ATOMS: atom_id res chain seq x y z
N MET A 1 3.13 39.38 30.01
CA MET A 1 3.92 38.13 29.93
C MET A 1 3.36 37.31 28.77
N ALA A 2 4.10 37.22 27.67
CA ALA A 2 3.73 36.38 26.53
C ALA A 2 4.15 34.93 26.81
N PRO A 3 3.37 33.91 26.42
CA PRO A 3 3.77 32.52 26.58
C PRO A 3 4.96 32.23 25.65
N ALA A 4 6.00 31.63 26.22
CA ALA A 4 7.15 31.16 25.47
C ALA A 4 6.70 30.13 24.42
N SER A 5 6.99 30.41 23.16
CA SER A 5 6.84 29.47 22.06
C SER A 5 7.89 28.36 22.26
N THR A 6 7.46 27.21 22.75
CA THR A 6 8.27 25.99 22.74
C THR A 6 8.31 25.49 21.30
N GLY A 7 9.42 25.72 20.61
CA GLY A 7 9.63 25.21 19.27
C GLY A 7 9.61 23.69 19.27
N MET A 8 8.55 23.10 18.71
CA MET A 8 8.54 21.68 18.36
C MET A 8 9.52 21.48 17.20
N GLY A 9 10.75 21.09 17.51
CA GLY A 9 11.69 20.62 16.50
C GLY A 9 11.10 19.39 15.84
N THR A 10 10.85 19.45 14.53
CA THR A 10 10.41 18.29 13.75
C THR A 10 11.52 17.23 13.85
N PRO A 11 11.26 16.04 14.41
CA PRO A 11 12.27 14.99 14.46
C PRO A 11 12.62 14.61 13.01
N THR A 12 13.86 14.85 12.61
CA THR A 12 14.37 14.35 11.34
C THR A 12 14.54 12.85 11.48
N ALA A 13 13.72 12.07 10.79
CA ALA A 13 13.83 10.61 10.80
C ALA A 13 15.24 10.21 10.33
N GLN A 14 16.04 9.65 11.24
CA GLN A 14 17.36 9.13 10.94
C GLN A 14 17.22 7.89 10.06
N ALA A 15 17.94 7.83 8.95
CA ALA A 15 17.95 6.65 8.09
C ALA A 15 18.45 5.43 8.89
N PRO A 16 17.78 4.26 8.79
CA PRO A 16 18.19 3.09 9.54
C PRO A 16 19.63 2.68 9.19
N THR A 17 20.49 2.55 10.19
CA THR A 17 21.89 2.11 10.03
C THR A 17 21.97 0.59 10.23
N GLY A 18 21.53 -0.19 9.24
CA GLY A 18 21.59 -1.65 9.29
C GLY A 18 20.88 -2.32 8.11
N PRO A 19 21.06 -3.65 7.92
CA PRO A 19 20.35 -4.38 6.89
C PRO A 19 18.83 -4.26 7.09
N GLN A 20 18.16 -3.63 6.13
CA GLN A 20 16.72 -3.41 6.22
C GLN A 20 15.97 -4.65 5.76
N LYS A 21 15.10 -5.18 6.63
CA LYS A 21 14.29 -6.37 6.33
C LYS A 21 13.07 -6.00 5.51
N TRP A 22 12.89 -6.65 4.36
CA TRP A 22 11.72 -6.56 3.50
C TRP A 22 10.90 -7.85 3.66
N LEU A 23 9.80 -7.77 4.41
CA LEU A 23 8.93 -8.90 4.72
C LEU A 23 7.78 -8.98 3.71
N VAL A 24 7.70 -10.09 2.99
CA VAL A 24 6.54 -10.45 2.17
C VAL A 24 5.67 -11.42 2.96
N VAL A 25 4.39 -11.08 3.14
CA VAL A 25 3.37 -11.98 3.68
C VAL A 25 2.44 -12.38 2.55
N THR A 26 2.37 -13.66 2.26
CA THR A 26 1.67 -14.18 1.07
C THR A 26 0.94 -15.49 1.38
N THR A 27 0.16 -16.00 0.43
CA THR A 27 -0.32 -17.39 0.49
C THR A 27 0.62 -18.32 -0.29
N PRO A 28 0.59 -19.66 -0.02
CA PRO A 28 1.46 -20.62 -0.70
C PRO A 28 1.36 -20.57 -2.24
N MET A 29 0.17 -20.27 -2.80
CA MET A 29 -0.01 -20.22 -4.26
C MET A 29 0.79 -19.10 -4.94
N PHE A 30 1.20 -18.06 -4.22
CA PHE A 30 1.91 -16.89 -4.78
C PHE A 30 3.41 -16.89 -4.47
N GLU A 31 3.88 -17.82 -3.63
CA GLU A 31 5.27 -17.85 -3.15
C GLU A 31 6.29 -17.91 -4.30
N GLN A 32 6.00 -18.67 -5.36
CA GLN A 32 6.88 -18.74 -6.52
C GLN A 32 6.84 -17.47 -7.38
N SER A 33 5.63 -16.94 -7.64
CA SER A 33 5.41 -15.76 -8.50
C SER A 33 6.00 -14.48 -7.92
N ILE A 34 6.16 -14.36 -6.60
CA ILE A 34 6.78 -13.17 -5.98
C ILE A 34 8.31 -13.19 -6.00
N LYS A 35 8.95 -14.33 -6.28
CA LYS A 35 10.42 -14.48 -6.23
C LYS A 35 11.18 -13.47 -7.10
N PRO A 36 10.77 -13.14 -8.34
CA PRO A 36 11.51 -12.16 -9.15
C PRO A 36 11.62 -10.79 -8.46
N LEU A 37 10.55 -10.32 -7.82
CA LEU A 37 10.58 -9.08 -7.05
C LEU A 37 11.43 -9.22 -5.78
N ALA A 38 11.33 -10.36 -5.09
CA ALA A 38 12.19 -10.64 -3.93
C ALA A 38 13.68 -10.62 -4.29
N GLU A 39 14.09 -11.24 -5.40
CA GLU A 39 15.49 -11.19 -5.85
C GLU A 39 15.93 -9.77 -6.22
N ARG A 40 15.03 -8.96 -6.81
CA ARG A 40 15.31 -7.55 -7.07
C ARG A 40 15.61 -6.80 -5.77
N ARG A 41 14.78 -6.95 -4.74
CA ARG A 41 15.00 -6.34 -3.43
C ARG A 41 16.28 -6.82 -2.74
N ARG A 42 16.66 -8.10 -2.89
CA ARG A 42 17.97 -8.58 -2.41
C ARG A 42 19.14 -7.89 -3.10
N ARG A 43 19.07 -7.65 -4.42
CA ARG A 43 20.10 -6.90 -5.16
C ARG A 43 20.22 -5.44 -4.73
N GLU A 44 19.14 -4.87 -4.20
CA GLU A 44 19.10 -3.53 -3.61
C GLU A 44 19.67 -3.50 -2.17
N GLY A 45 20.15 -4.64 -1.65
CA GLY A 45 20.75 -4.75 -0.32
C GLY A 45 19.75 -5.05 0.80
N LEU A 46 18.48 -5.33 0.49
CA LEU A 46 17.47 -5.65 1.50
C LEU A 46 17.56 -7.12 1.92
N VAL A 47 17.31 -7.39 3.21
CA VAL A 47 17.15 -8.75 3.74
C VAL A 47 15.72 -9.20 3.49
N VAL A 48 15.53 -10.05 2.49
CA VAL A 48 14.17 -10.45 2.06
C VAL A 48 13.72 -11.73 2.76
N THR A 49 12.56 -11.67 3.41
CA THR A 49 11.85 -12.83 3.98
C THR A 49 10.50 -12.99 3.30
N ILE A 50 10.20 -14.18 2.78
CA ILE A 50 8.86 -14.54 2.28
C ILE A 50 8.23 -15.47 3.31
N SER A 51 7.05 -15.10 3.81
CA SER A 51 6.30 -15.87 4.81
C SER A 51 4.92 -16.21 4.29
N THR A 52 4.52 -17.47 4.46
CA THR A 52 3.17 -17.97 4.23
C THR A 52 2.32 -18.01 5.51
N ALA A 53 2.86 -17.52 6.63
CA ALA A 53 2.13 -17.40 7.88
C ALA A 53 1.08 -16.27 7.81
N LYS A 54 0.11 -16.30 8.73
CA LYS A 54 -0.86 -15.21 8.85
C LYS A 54 -0.15 -13.87 9.16
N PRO A 55 -0.63 -12.72 8.67
CA PRO A 55 0.03 -11.42 8.87
C PRO A 55 0.45 -11.12 10.31
N ALA A 56 -0.44 -11.34 11.29
CA ALA A 56 -0.12 -11.12 12.70
C ALA A 56 1.12 -11.91 13.18
N ALA A 57 1.23 -13.19 12.78
CA ALA A 57 2.34 -14.05 13.17
C ALA A 57 3.63 -13.72 12.40
N ALA A 58 3.51 -13.41 11.10
CA ALA A 58 4.67 -13.05 10.28
C ALA A 58 5.32 -11.73 10.70
N ILE A 59 4.49 -10.74 11.05
CA ILE A 59 4.94 -9.38 11.41
C ILE A 59 5.45 -9.35 12.86
N GLY A 60 4.82 -10.07 13.78
CA GLY A 60 5.25 -10.17 15.18
C GLY A 60 6.48 -11.07 15.43
N GLY A 61 7.24 -11.42 14.40
CA GLY A 61 8.46 -12.21 14.52
C GLY A 61 9.60 -11.46 15.22
N GLU A 62 10.67 -12.18 15.58
CA GLU A 62 11.79 -11.68 16.40
C GLU A 62 12.50 -10.45 15.83
N THR A 63 12.53 -10.29 14.50
CA THR A 63 13.15 -9.14 13.84
C THR A 63 12.10 -8.26 13.18
N GLN A 64 12.02 -7.01 13.64
CA GLN A 64 11.17 -5.96 13.09
C GLN A 64 11.50 -5.72 11.60
N PRO A 65 10.51 -5.83 10.69
CA PRO A 65 10.72 -5.49 9.29
C PRO A 65 10.85 -3.97 9.11
N ALA A 66 11.63 -3.53 8.11
CA ALA A 66 11.60 -2.14 7.65
C ALA A 66 10.43 -1.87 6.69
N TYR A 67 9.95 -2.92 6.02
CA TYR A 67 8.85 -2.86 5.06
C TYR A 67 8.02 -4.13 5.12
N VAL A 68 6.71 -4.00 4.95
CA VAL A 68 5.80 -5.14 4.80
C VAL A 68 5.06 -5.06 3.47
N LEU A 69 5.10 -6.16 2.70
CA LEU A 69 4.29 -6.33 1.49
C LEU A 69 3.32 -7.50 1.68
N LEU A 70 2.02 -7.22 1.59
CA LEU A 70 0.97 -8.23 1.54
C LEU A 70 0.72 -8.65 0.09
N VAL A 71 0.72 -9.94 -0.19
CA VAL A 71 0.49 -10.47 -1.56
C VAL A 71 -0.69 -11.42 -1.57
N GLY A 72 -1.79 -10.94 -2.14
CA GLY A 72 -3.08 -11.59 -2.13
C GLY A 72 -4.20 -10.60 -1.86
N ASP A 73 -5.42 -10.99 -2.18
CA ASP A 73 -6.60 -10.15 -2.03
C ASP A 73 -7.31 -10.41 -0.69
N THR A 74 -8.19 -9.49 -0.29
CA THR A 74 -9.01 -9.62 0.91
C THR A 74 -10.47 -9.32 0.59
N GLN A 75 -11.35 -10.23 0.99
CA GLN A 75 -12.79 -10.08 0.80
C GLN A 75 -13.51 -10.76 1.96
N GLN A 76 -14.44 -10.03 2.60
CA GLN A 76 -15.28 -10.57 3.67
C GLN A 76 -16.12 -11.75 3.15
N GLY A 77 -16.15 -12.85 3.92
CA GLY A 77 -16.86 -14.08 3.57
C GLY A 77 -16.14 -14.96 2.55
N ARG A 78 -14.87 -14.64 2.23
CA ARG A 78 -14.00 -15.36 1.29
C ARG A 78 -12.66 -15.74 1.94
N GLU A 79 -12.65 -15.91 3.26
CA GLU A 79 -11.45 -16.21 4.05
C GLU A 79 -10.87 -17.60 3.77
N SER A 80 -11.66 -18.51 3.19
CA SER A 80 -11.22 -19.85 2.79
C SER A 80 -10.59 -19.92 1.40
N GLU A 81 -10.61 -18.83 0.64
CA GLU A 81 -10.06 -18.82 -0.71
C GLU A 81 -8.52 -18.88 -0.66
N PRO A 82 -7.86 -19.60 -1.58
CA PRO A 82 -6.41 -19.82 -1.54
C PRO A 82 -5.57 -18.54 -1.75
N TRP A 83 -6.19 -17.50 -2.30
CA TRP A 83 -5.58 -16.19 -2.52
C TRP A 83 -5.78 -15.21 -1.35
N HIS A 84 -6.52 -15.61 -0.31
CA HIS A 84 -6.93 -14.72 0.76
C HIS A 84 -5.75 -14.38 1.68
N VAL A 85 -5.47 -13.08 1.81
CA VAL A 85 -4.58 -12.55 2.86
C VAL A 85 -5.36 -11.60 3.74
N ALA A 86 -5.40 -11.91 5.04
CA ALA A 86 -6.15 -11.16 6.03
C ALA A 86 -5.78 -9.67 6.08
N THR A 87 -6.75 -8.83 6.41
CA THR A 87 -6.60 -7.40 6.71
C THR A 87 -7.12 -7.11 8.10
N ARG A 88 -6.70 -6.00 8.71
CA ARG A 88 -7.41 -5.41 9.85
C ARG A 88 -8.61 -4.61 9.32
N TRP A 89 -9.80 -4.92 9.81
CA TRP A 89 -11.02 -4.16 9.48
C TRP A 89 -11.22 -3.06 10.52
N ARG A 90 -11.37 -1.81 10.07
CA ARG A 90 -11.62 -0.66 10.94
C ARG A 90 -12.98 -0.07 10.63
N LYS A 91 -13.62 0.53 11.65
CA LYS A 91 -14.89 1.23 11.48
C LYS A 91 -14.68 2.40 10.54
N LEU A 92 -15.49 2.49 9.48
CA LEU A 92 -15.48 3.62 8.57
C LEU A 92 -16.29 4.76 9.17
N TYR A 93 -15.79 6.00 9.10
CA TYR A 93 -16.63 7.17 9.35
C TYR A 93 -17.64 7.30 8.20
N ARG A 94 -18.93 7.33 8.52
CA ARG A 94 -20.01 7.30 7.54
C ARG A 94 -20.67 8.67 7.46
N TRP A 95 -20.63 9.27 6.27
CA TRP A 95 -21.40 10.45 5.92
C TRP A 95 -22.83 10.09 5.54
N ARG A 96 -23.05 8.86 5.03
CA ARG A 96 -24.37 8.35 4.62
C ARG A 96 -24.60 6.93 5.12
N SER A 97 -25.86 6.60 5.42
CA SER A 97 -26.31 5.28 5.88
C SER A 97 -26.18 4.16 4.84
N VAL A 98 -25.87 4.49 3.58
CA VAL A 98 -25.62 3.50 2.51
C VAL A 98 -24.15 3.08 2.42
N GLN A 99 -23.23 3.83 3.05
CA GLN A 99 -21.80 3.49 3.02
C GLN A 99 -21.53 2.24 3.87
N ARG A 100 -20.52 1.46 3.49
CA ARG A 100 -20.05 0.31 4.28
C ARG A 100 -19.71 0.72 5.72
N GLN A 101 -19.89 -0.20 6.66
CA GLN A 101 -19.60 0.07 8.08
C GLN A 101 -18.11 -0.03 8.42
N GLN A 102 -17.36 -0.79 7.62
CA GLN A 102 -15.94 -1.05 7.82
C GLN A 102 -15.17 -0.92 6.52
N PHE A 103 -13.86 -0.72 6.64
CA PHE A 103 -12.91 -0.74 5.54
C PHE A 103 -11.66 -1.53 5.92
N ALA A 104 -10.96 -2.05 4.91
CA ALA A 104 -9.68 -2.70 5.07
C ALA A 104 -8.59 -1.67 5.36
N ALA A 105 -7.83 -1.85 6.43
CA ALA A 105 -6.81 -0.92 6.89
C ALA A 105 -5.46 -1.63 7.03
N ASP A 106 -4.87 -2.02 5.91
CA ASP A 106 -3.57 -2.73 5.90
C ASP A 106 -2.46 -1.91 6.55
N ALA A 107 -2.48 -0.58 6.44
CA ALA A 107 -1.53 0.31 7.12
C ALA A 107 -1.46 0.02 8.62
N SER A 108 -2.58 -0.37 9.25
CA SER A 108 -2.59 -0.68 10.69
C SER A 108 -1.86 -1.97 11.07
N TRP A 109 -1.36 -2.76 10.10
CA TRP A 109 -0.38 -3.81 10.39
C TRP A 109 1.01 -3.26 10.70
N GLY A 110 1.28 -2.01 10.34
CA GLY A 110 2.56 -1.34 10.55
C GLY A 110 2.65 -0.57 11.86
N ASP A 111 1.58 -0.52 12.64
CA ASP A 111 1.53 -0.06 14.03
C ASP A 111 1.92 -1.25 14.93
N LEU A 112 3.21 -1.33 15.26
CA LEU A 112 3.83 -2.50 15.88
C LEU A 112 3.77 -2.44 17.40
N ASP A 113 3.76 -1.24 17.98
CA ASP A 113 3.63 -1.04 19.43
C ASP A 113 2.19 -0.70 19.89
N ASN A 114 1.26 -0.50 18.96
CA ASN A 114 -0.15 -0.14 19.19
C ASN A 114 -0.34 1.26 19.79
N ASP A 115 0.57 2.21 19.53
CA ASP A 115 0.42 3.60 19.92
C ASP A 115 -0.49 4.41 18.96
N GLY A 116 -0.86 3.82 17.82
CA GLY A 116 -1.71 4.42 16.79
C GLY A 116 -0.94 5.18 15.70
N THR A 117 0.38 5.21 15.78
CA THR A 117 1.31 5.68 14.75
C THR A 117 1.76 4.48 13.90
N ILE A 118 2.05 4.72 12.63
CA ILE A 118 2.58 3.66 11.76
C ILE A 118 4.11 3.67 11.85
N ASP A 119 4.68 2.61 12.42
CA ASP A 119 6.13 2.41 12.52
C ASP A 119 6.74 1.98 11.19
N VAL A 120 6.03 1.10 10.46
CA VAL A 120 6.54 0.49 9.23
C VAL A 120 5.54 0.63 8.08
N PRO A 121 5.98 1.02 6.87
CA PRO A 121 5.10 1.08 5.72
C PRO A 121 4.59 -0.31 5.34
N VAL A 122 3.29 -0.39 5.07
CA VAL A 122 2.62 -1.61 4.61
C VAL A 122 1.98 -1.37 3.24
N GLY A 123 2.41 -2.15 2.26
CA GLY A 123 1.81 -2.19 0.92
C GLY A 123 1.05 -3.48 0.67
N ARG A 124 0.17 -3.50 -0.35
CA ARG A 124 -0.51 -4.71 -0.83
C ARG A 124 -0.45 -4.81 -2.35
N ILE A 125 -0.21 -6.01 -2.86
CA ILE A 125 -0.52 -6.42 -4.25
C ILE A 125 -1.81 -7.26 -4.20
N PRO A 126 -2.99 -6.66 -4.49
CA PRO A 126 -4.26 -7.38 -4.44
C PRO A 126 -4.43 -8.24 -5.69
N VAL A 127 -4.26 -9.56 -5.53
CA VAL A 127 -4.33 -10.53 -6.63
C VAL A 127 -5.06 -11.80 -6.21
N ARG A 128 -5.70 -12.45 -7.17
CA ARG A 128 -6.41 -13.74 -6.98
C ARG A 128 -5.84 -14.89 -7.80
N THR A 129 -4.89 -14.61 -8.68
CA THR A 129 -4.27 -15.61 -9.57
C THR A 129 -2.77 -15.31 -9.74
N THR A 130 -1.97 -16.35 -9.94
CA THR A 130 -0.51 -16.23 -10.16
C THR A 130 -0.22 -15.39 -11.39
N LYS A 131 -0.95 -15.60 -12.49
CA LYS A 131 -0.84 -14.79 -13.71
C LYS A 131 -1.01 -13.30 -13.47
N ALA A 132 -1.97 -12.90 -12.61
CA ALA A 132 -2.16 -11.49 -12.28
C ALA A 132 -0.97 -10.95 -11.47
N LEU A 133 -0.43 -11.75 -10.54
CA LEU A 133 0.77 -11.39 -9.79
C LEU A 133 1.98 -11.23 -10.69
N ASP A 134 2.19 -12.17 -11.62
CA ASP A 134 3.30 -12.12 -12.57
C ASP A 134 3.27 -10.82 -13.38
N ILE A 135 2.09 -10.41 -13.88
CA ILE A 135 1.92 -9.15 -14.62
C ILE A 135 2.28 -7.94 -13.76
N ILE A 136 1.85 -7.90 -12.50
CA ILE A 136 2.15 -6.76 -11.61
C ILE A 136 3.63 -6.73 -11.26
N VAL A 137 4.23 -7.87 -10.93
CA VAL A 137 5.67 -8.00 -10.63
C VAL A 137 6.51 -7.54 -11.83
N SER A 138 6.17 -7.99 -13.03
CA SER A 138 6.86 -7.56 -14.26
C SER A 138 6.72 -6.05 -14.49
N LYS A 139 5.55 -5.45 -14.23
CA LYS A 139 5.36 -4.00 -14.34
C LYS A 139 6.21 -3.22 -13.33
N ILE A 140 6.26 -3.67 -12.08
CA ILE A 140 7.08 -3.02 -11.03
C ILE A 140 8.55 -3.04 -11.44
N ILE A 141 9.07 -4.22 -11.80
CA ILE A 141 10.48 -4.36 -12.21
C ILE A 141 10.78 -3.51 -13.46
N ALA A 142 9.90 -3.56 -14.48
CA ALA A 142 10.08 -2.78 -15.70
C ALA A 142 10.09 -1.27 -15.42
N TYR A 143 9.22 -0.79 -14.52
CA TYR A 143 9.21 0.62 -14.11
C TYR A 143 10.49 1.01 -13.36
N GLU A 144 10.98 0.17 -12.45
CA GLU A 144 12.20 0.41 -11.67
C GLU A 144 13.51 0.29 -12.49
N GLU A 145 13.46 -0.35 -13.65
CA GLU A 145 14.59 -0.51 -14.57
C GLU A 145 14.56 0.48 -15.74
N ALA A 146 13.43 1.16 -15.96
CA ALA A 146 13.31 2.16 -17.01
C ALA A 146 14.27 3.34 -16.75
N ALA A 147 14.95 3.78 -17.80
CA ALA A 147 15.70 5.03 -17.75
C ALA A 147 14.70 6.20 -17.60
N PRO A 148 14.99 7.18 -16.72
CA PRO A 148 14.14 8.35 -16.59
C PRO A 148 13.92 9.06 -17.92
N SER A 149 12.71 9.56 -18.13
CA SER A 149 12.26 10.21 -19.36
C SER A 149 11.48 11.49 -19.05
N LEU A 150 11.25 12.32 -20.08
CA LEU A 150 10.40 13.51 -19.92
C LEU A 150 8.93 13.14 -19.64
N ASP A 151 8.50 11.94 -19.99
CA ASP A 151 7.14 11.48 -19.69
C ASP A 151 6.93 11.25 -18.19
N ASP A 152 7.99 10.93 -17.44
CA ASP A 152 7.94 10.79 -15.97
C ASP A 152 7.73 12.13 -15.25
N LEU A 153 7.89 13.25 -15.97
CA LEU A 153 7.62 14.61 -15.47
C LEU A 153 6.16 15.05 -15.71
N ARG A 154 5.32 14.19 -16.28
CA ARG A 154 3.91 14.49 -16.52
C ARG A 154 3.06 13.96 -15.37
N LEU A 155 2.39 14.86 -14.66
CA LEU A 155 1.42 14.53 -13.63
C LEU A 155 0.01 14.82 -14.14
N PRO A 156 -0.80 13.79 -14.45
CA PRO A 156 -2.20 14.04 -14.74
C PRO A 156 -2.93 14.42 -13.45
N LEU A 157 -3.67 15.53 -13.49
CA LEU A 157 -4.47 16.01 -12.37
C LEU A 157 -5.95 15.86 -12.68
N TRP A 158 -6.66 15.12 -11.84
CA TRP A 158 -8.11 15.02 -11.87
C TRP A 158 -8.70 15.52 -10.56
N GLY A 159 -9.62 16.48 -10.64
CA GLY A 159 -10.39 16.98 -9.50
C GLY A 159 -11.82 16.47 -9.58
N GLY A 160 -12.24 15.64 -8.63
CA GLY A 160 -13.65 15.27 -8.47
C GLY A 160 -14.37 16.30 -7.60
N ALA A 161 -15.53 16.81 -8.02
CA ALA A 161 -16.37 17.59 -7.11
C ALA A 161 -17.26 16.66 -6.30
N ALA A 162 -17.31 16.85 -4.98
CA ALA A 162 -18.30 16.20 -4.13
C ALA A 162 -19.69 16.75 -4.49
N GLY A 163 -20.39 16.07 -5.40
CA GLY A 163 -21.63 16.57 -6.01
C GLY A 163 -21.55 16.81 -7.51
N TYR A 164 -20.48 16.37 -8.18
CA TYR A 164 -20.42 16.32 -9.64
C TYR A 164 -21.49 15.36 -10.16
N THR A 165 -22.68 15.90 -10.37
CA THR A 165 -23.80 15.19 -10.95
C THR A 165 -23.60 15.08 -12.47
N PRO A 166 -24.28 14.15 -13.14
CA PRO A 166 -24.29 14.10 -14.61
C PRO A 166 -24.68 15.42 -15.28
N THR A 167 -25.35 16.34 -14.56
CA THR A 167 -25.66 17.69 -15.03
C THR A 167 -24.44 18.61 -15.01
N MET A 168 -23.66 18.60 -13.93
CA MET A 168 -22.42 19.39 -13.85
C MET A 168 -21.36 18.87 -14.83
N ASP A 169 -21.30 17.55 -15.03
CA ASP A 169 -20.42 16.92 -16.02
C ASP A 169 -20.72 17.45 -17.44
N ARG A 170 -21.98 17.40 -17.88
CA ARG A 170 -22.39 17.95 -19.18
C ARG A 170 -22.04 19.43 -19.37
N MET A 171 -22.18 20.25 -18.33
CA MET A 171 -21.82 21.66 -18.40
C MET A 171 -20.31 21.86 -18.55
N ALA A 172 -19.50 21.16 -17.75
CA ALA A 172 -18.06 21.28 -17.80
C ALA A 172 -17.44 20.73 -19.09
N THR A 173 -17.93 19.59 -19.58
CA THR A 173 -17.52 19.04 -20.87
C THR A 173 -17.84 20.01 -22.01
N SER A 174 -19.03 20.64 -21.99
CA SER A 174 -19.39 21.64 -23.00
C SER A 174 -18.45 22.85 -22.99
N VAL A 175 -18.01 23.32 -21.82
CA VAL A 175 -17.07 24.44 -21.72
C VAL A 175 -15.70 24.01 -22.26
N LEU A 176 -15.16 22.89 -21.79
CA LEU A 176 -13.82 22.40 -22.18
C LEU A 176 -13.69 22.09 -23.68
N LEU A 177 -14.76 21.59 -24.32
CA LEU A 177 -14.77 21.33 -25.77
C LEU A 177 -15.02 22.58 -26.63
N SER A 178 -15.47 23.69 -26.03
CA SER A 178 -15.72 24.93 -26.77
C SER A 178 -14.56 25.94 -26.71
N THR A 179 -13.62 25.74 -25.79
CA THR A 179 -12.47 26.63 -25.54
C THR A 179 -11.12 26.02 -25.92
N LEU A 180 -11.11 24.80 -26.45
CA LEU A 180 -9.95 24.15 -27.10
C LEU A 180 -10.20 24.05 -28.61
#